data_AF-A0A965V8R9-F1
#
_entry.id   AF-A0A965V8R9-F1
#
_cell.length_a   1.000
_cell.length_b   1.000
_cell.length_c   1.000
_cell.angle_alpha   90.00
_cell.angle_beta   90.00
_cell.angle_gamma   90.00
#
_symmetry.space_group_name_H-M   'P 1'
#
loop_
_entity.id
_entity.type
_entity.pdbx_description
1 polymer ?
#
loop_
_entity_poly.entity_id
_entity_poly.type
_entity_poly.pdbx_seq_one_letter_code
_entity_poly.pdbx_strand_id
1 'polypeptide(L)'
;MTMRRALLVGVQVLACMGAATASVRAQGAAPASVAAPRPALEPLRITGEVVVGNIAGLGGYFVGQALGNHIASRWPDQNEHTSVFITTGFAYTGAAFATAGGVYAVGSMGDQRGSFSATMLGTGVGAGVAWVLDRTLFSDIDDTASGSRTRWAQTLLNSLLPSIGATIGFNSSRRF
;
A
#
# COMPACT_ATOMS: atom_id res chain seq x y z
N MET A 1 -21.69 -19.24 -18.68
CA MET A 1 -21.13 -18.02 -18.04
C MET A 1 -22.04 -16.86 -18.37
N THR A 2 -22.82 -16.38 -17.39
CA THR A 2 -23.96 -15.47 -17.63
C THR A 2 -23.56 -14.01 -17.39
N MET A 3 -24.05 -13.12 -18.25
CA MET A 3 -23.85 -11.66 -18.32
C MET A 3 -23.80 -10.92 -16.96
N ARG A 4 -24.52 -11.44 -15.94
CA ARG A 4 -24.48 -10.94 -14.55
C ARG A 4 -23.10 -10.99 -13.88
N ARG A 5 -22.24 -11.95 -14.22
CA ARG A 5 -20.90 -12.10 -13.63
C ARG A 5 -19.91 -11.07 -14.16
N ALA A 6 -20.02 -10.67 -15.43
CA ALA A 6 -19.22 -9.59 -16.01
C ALA A 6 -19.61 -8.22 -15.42
N LEU A 7 -20.91 -8.04 -15.14
CA LEU A 7 -21.44 -6.81 -14.55
C LEU A 7 -20.93 -6.61 -13.10
N LEU A 8 -20.82 -7.69 -12.32
CA LEU A 8 -20.31 -7.65 -10.94
C LEU A 8 -18.79 -7.37 -10.87
N VAL A 9 -18.00 -7.94 -11.79
CA VAL A 9 -16.56 -7.63 -11.90
C VAL A 9 -16.35 -6.19 -12.33
N GLY A 10 -17.15 -5.70 -13.29
CA GLY A 10 -17.15 -4.30 -13.70
C GLY A 10 -17.47 -3.35 -12.54
N VAL A 11 -18.47 -3.69 -11.71
CA VAL A 11 -18.85 -2.91 -10.52
C VAL A 11 -17.77 -2.92 -9.44
N GLN A 12 -17.05 -4.03 -9.24
CA GLN A 12 -15.96 -4.09 -8.27
C GLN A 12 -14.74 -3.28 -8.70
N VAL A 13 -14.36 -3.34 -9.99
CA VAL A 13 -13.30 -2.48 -10.54
C VAL A 13 -13.72 -1.01 -10.49
N LEU A 14 -14.98 -0.69 -10.81
CA LEU A 14 -15.52 0.66 -10.64
C LEU A 14 -15.53 1.13 -9.19
N ALA A 15 -15.77 0.22 -8.23
CA ALA A 15 -15.77 0.55 -6.80
C ALA A 15 -14.35 0.79 -6.27
N CYS A 16 -13.35 0.02 -6.73
CA CYS A 16 -11.95 0.27 -6.40
C CYS A 16 -11.44 1.58 -7.04
N MET A 17 -11.76 1.82 -8.31
CA MET A 17 -11.47 3.10 -8.96
C MET A 17 -12.23 4.25 -8.29
N GLY A 18 -13.46 4.01 -7.85
CA GLY A 18 -14.33 4.93 -7.12
C GLY A 18 -13.81 5.29 -5.73
N ALA A 19 -13.28 4.31 -4.98
CA ALA A 19 -12.64 4.53 -3.69
C ALA A 19 -11.32 5.30 -3.85
N ALA A 20 -10.55 5.01 -4.91
CA ALA A 20 -9.39 5.80 -5.30
C ALA A 20 -9.77 7.23 -5.71
N THR A 21 -10.87 7.43 -6.43
CA THR A 21 -11.35 8.79 -6.78
C THR A 21 -11.98 9.53 -5.60
N ALA A 22 -12.64 8.83 -4.67
CA ALA A 22 -13.23 9.41 -3.46
C ALA A 22 -12.15 9.87 -2.48
N SER A 23 -11.07 9.09 -2.33
CA SER A 23 -9.90 9.50 -1.55
C SER A 23 -9.17 10.69 -2.19
N VAL A 24 -9.07 10.75 -3.53
CA VAL A 24 -8.58 11.94 -4.26
C VAL A 24 -9.45 13.18 -4.00
N ARG A 25 -10.79 13.04 -4.00
CA ARG A 25 -11.71 14.16 -3.70
C ARG A 25 -11.64 14.62 -2.24
N ALA A 26 -11.50 13.69 -1.29
CA ALA A 26 -11.37 14.03 0.12
C ALA A 26 -10.09 14.82 0.42
N GLN A 27 -9.01 14.55 -0.34
CA GLN A 27 -7.76 15.30 -0.20
C GLN A 27 -7.84 16.70 -0.84
N GLY A 28 -8.71 16.91 -1.83
CA GLY A 28 -8.94 18.21 -2.48
C GLY A 28 -9.79 19.20 -1.67
N ALA A 29 -10.45 18.75 -0.59
CA ALA A 29 -11.16 19.64 0.33
C ALA A 29 -10.14 20.33 1.25
N ALA A 30 -9.79 21.57 0.92
CA ALA A 30 -8.81 22.35 1.65
C ALA A 30 -9.18 22.49 3.14
N PRO A 31 -8.28 22.14 4.09
CA PRO A 31 -8.43 22.61 5.45
C PRO A 31 -8.11 24.10 5.49
N ALA A 32 -9.01 24.90 6.09
CA ALA A 32 -8.70 26.26 6.48
C ALA A 32 -7.54 26.22 7.49
N SER A 33 -6.31 26.52 7.06
CA SER A 33 -5.20 26.75 7.98
C SER A 33 -4.17 27.70 7.37
N VAL A 34 -3.65 28.57 8.23
CA VAL A 34 -2.70 29.68 8.01
C VAL A 34 -1.28 29.16 7.67
N ALA A 35 -1.18 28.05 6.94
CA ALA A 35 0.10 27.48 6.51
C ALA A 35 0.46 28.01 5.11
N ALA A 36 1.76 28.22 4.86
CA ALA A 36 2.30 28.58 3.55
C ALA A 36 1.60 27.81 2.41
N PRO A 37 1.37 28.44 1.24
CA PRO A 37 0.59 27.84 0.17
C PRO A 37 1.12 26.42 -0.10
N ARG A 38 0.25 25.42 0.02
CA ARG A 38 0.57 24.04 -0.40
C ARG A 38 0.33 23.96 -1.92
N PRO A 39 1.17 23.23 -2.67
CA PRO A 39 0.93 22.99 -4.10
C PRO A 39 -0.49 22.44 -4.35
N ALA A 40 -1.06 22.57 -5.54
CA ALA A 40 -2.35 21.92 -5.83
C ALA A 40 -2.19 20.38 -5.85
N LEU A 41 -3.24 19.64 -5.47
CA LEU A 41 -3.25 18.18 -5.63
C LEU A 41 -3.65 17.86 -7.06
N GLU A 42 -2.78 17.18 -7.78
CA GLU A 42 -3.08 16.70 -9.13
C GLU A 42 -3.55 15.25 -9.05
N PRO A 43 -4.79 14.93 -9.47
CA PRO A 43 -5.33 13.57 -9.42
C PRO A 43 -4.45 12.54 -10.12
N LEU A 44 -3.81 12.94 -11.22
CA LEU A 44 -2.91 12.06 -11.98
C LEU A 44 -1.66 11.72 -11.17
N ARG A 45 -1.10 12.70 -10.43
CA ARG A 45 0.06 12.48 -9.57
C ARG A 45 -0.28 11.56 -8.41
N ILE A 46 -1.41 11.77 -7.73
CA ILE A 46 -1.88 10.90 -6.64
C ILE A 46 -2.05 9.46 -7.16
N THR A 47 -2.64 9.31 -8.34
CA THR A 47 -2.80 7.99 -8.96
C THR A 47 -1.44 7.35 -9.26
N GLY A 48 -0.50 8.14 -9.80
CA GLY A 48 0.88 7.70 -10.03
C GLY A 48 1.60 7.27 -8.76
N GLU A 49 1.50 8.05 -7.69
CA GLU A 49 2.05 7.74 -6.37
C GLU A 49 1.50 6.39 -5.86
N VAL A 50 0.18 6.18 -5.91
CA VAL A 50 -0.44 4.91 -5.47
C VAL A 50 -0.03 3.72 -6.34
N VAL A 51 0.01 3.87 -7.66
CA VAL A 51 0.37 2.78 -8.58
C VAL A 51 1.85 2.40 -8.41
N VAL A 52 2.73 3.40 -8.40
CA VAL A 52 4.17 3.18 -8.25
C VAL A 52 4.51 2.65 -6.87
N GLY A 53 3.90 3.18 -5.82
CA GLY A 53 4.07 2.67 -4.45
C GLY A 53 3.68 1.20 -4.35
N ASN A 54 2.59 0.78 -4.98
CA ASN A 54 2.14 -0.61 -4.98
C ASN A 54 3.12 -1.54 -5.75
N ILE A 55 3.52 -1.16 -6.97
CA ILE A 55 4.50 -1.93 -7.76
C ILE A 55 5.85 -2.02 -7.02
N ALA A 56 6.31 -0.90 -6.47
CA ALA A 56 7.55 -0.85 -5.69
C ALA A 56 7.43 -1.72 -4.43
N GLY A 57 6.30 -1.71 -3.74
CA GLY A 57 6.01 -2.57 -2.60
C GLY A 57 6.13 -4.07 -2.92
N LEU A 58 5.55 -4.51 -4.05
CA LEU A 58 5.70 -5.89 -4.53
C LEU A 58 7.16 -6.23 -4.83
N GLY A 59 7.88 -5.36 -5.53
CA GLY A 59 9.32 -5.56 -5.79
C GLY A 59 10.13 -5.64 -4.50
N GLY A 60 9.88 -4.72 -3.57
CA GLY A 60 10.52 -4.67 -2.26
C GLY A 60 10.22 -5.90 -1.40
N TYR A 61 9.03 -6.50 -1.52
CA TYR A 61 8.69 -7.75 -0.85
C TYR A 61 9.63 -8.88 -1.29
N PHE A 62 9.78 -9.11 -2.60
CA PHE A 62 10.63 -10.18 -3.11
C PHE A 62 12.11 -9.94 -2.81
N VAL A 63 12.58 -8.70 -2.94
CA VAL A 63 13.96 -8.34 -2.59
C VAL A 63 14.20 -8.55 -1.09
N GLY A 64 13.27 -8.11 -0.24
CA GLY A 64 13.31 -8.33 1.20
C GLY A 64 13.30 -9.81 1.54
N GLN A 65 12.43 -10.60 0.92
CA GLN A 65 12.37 -12.05 1.12
C GLN A 65 13.69 -12.75 0.74
N ALA A 66 14.29 -12.38 -0.40
CA ALA A 66 15.57 -12.92 -0.83
C ALA A 66 16.69 -12.58 0.17
N LEU A 67 16.71 -11.33 0.68
CA LEU A 67 17.66 -10.91 1.70
C LEU A 67 17.43 -11.63 3.03
N GLY A 68 16.17 -11.80 3.44
CA GLY A 68 15.78 -12.54 4.63
C GLY A 68 16.22 -14.01 4.55
N ASN A 69 15.99 -14.69 3.43
CA ASN A 69 16.48 -16.04 3.17
C ASN A 69 18.02 -16.12 3.24
N HIS A 70 18.71 -15.13 2.67
CA HIS A 70 20.17 -15.07 2.68
C HIS A 70 20.74 -14.89 4.09
N ILE A 71 20.05 -14.14 4.95
CA ILE A 71 20.43 -13.91 6.35
C ILE A 71 20.06 -15.12 7.21
N ALA A 72 18.85 -15.65 7.07
CA ALA A 72 18.38 -16.82 7.80
C ALA A 72 19.28 -18.06 7.57
N SER A 73 19.72 -18.27 6.31
CA SER A 73 20.65 -19.36 5.96
C SER A 73 22.07 -19.21 6.54
N ARG A 74 22.45 -18.03 7.02
CA ARG A 74 23.76 -17.76 7.64
C ARG A 74 23.70 -17.73 9.16
N TRP A 75 22.51 -17.85 9.73
CA TRP A 75 22.35 -17.74 11.17
C TRP A 75 22.53 -19.13 11.82
N PRO A 76 23.56 -19.34 12.65
CA PRO A 76 23.79 -20.63 13.28
C PRO A 76 22.67 -20.98 14.26
N ASP A 77 22.36 -22.28 14.34
CA ASP A 77 21.44 -22.89 15.31
C ASP A 77 19.99 -22.37 15.30
N GLN A 78 19.50 -21.92 14.14
CA GLN A 78 18.12 -21.46 14.03
C GLN A 78 17.14 -22.59 13.70
N ASN A 79 16.06 -22.66 14.47
CA ASN A 79 14.90 -23.49 14.19
C ASN A 79 14.16 -22.98 12.94
N GLU A 80 13.44 -23.89 12.26
CA GLU A 80 12.68 -23.59 11.04
C GLU A 80 11.72 -22.39 11.21
N HIS A 81 11.07 -22.31 12.39
CA HIS A 81 10.24 -21.16 12.74
C HIS A 81 10.98 -19.82 12.71
N THR A 82 12.20 -19.75 13.25
CA THR A 82 12.98 -18.51 13.30
C THR A 82 13.38 -18.07 11.89
N SER A 83 13.75 -19.01 11.03
CA SER A 83 14.06 -18.74 9.61
C SER A 83 12.86 -18.15 8.87
N VAL A 84 11.66 -18.71 9.10
CA VAL A 84 10.41 -18.18 8.52
C VAL A 84 10.11 -16.79 9.04
N PHE A 85 10.27 -16.53 10.34
CA PHE A 85 10.06 -15.20 10.92
C PHE A 85 11.02 -14.15 10.36
N ILE A 86 12.31 -14.48 10.25
CA ILE A 86 13.31 -13.58 9.66
C ILE A 86 12.94 -13.28 8.21
N THR A 87 12.72 -14.32 7.41
CA THR A 87 12.39 -14.18 5.98
C THR A 87 11.14 -13.33 5.78
N THR A 88 10.09 -13.61 6.54
CA THR A 88 8.82 -12.89 6.46
C THR A 88 8.97 -11.45 6.95
N GLY A 89 9.71 -11.22 8.04
CA GLY A 89 9.97 -9.89 8.57
C GLY A 89 10.75 -9.01 7.60
N PHE A 90 11.77 -9.57 6.93
CA PHE A 90 12.51 -8.86 5.89
C PHE A 90 11.66 -8.60 4.64
N ALA A 91 10.80 -9.53 4.24
CA ALA A 91 9.89 -9.33 3.12
C ALA A 91 8.91 -8.16 3.37
N TYR A 92 8.23 -8.13 4.52
CA TYR A 92 7.33 -7.03 4.87
C TYR A 92 8.06 -5.70 5.07
N THR A 93 9.26 -5.73 5.66
CA THR A 93 10.09 -4.54 5.82
C THR A 93 10.53 -3.98 4.46
N GLY A 94 11.02 -4.84 3.57
CA GLY A 94 11.39 -4.48 2.21
C GLY A 94 10.22 -3.89 1.42
N ALA A 95 9.03 -4.49 1.54
CA ALA A 95 7.81 -3.98 0.93
C ALA A 95 7.44 -2.58 1.46
N ALA A 96 7.51 -2.36 2.77
CA ALA A 96 7.21 -1.06 3.37
C ALA A 96 8.18 0.04 2.91
N PHE A 97 9.48 -0.23 2.93
CA PHE A 97 10.49 0.71 2.47
C PHE A 97 10.35 1.03 0.98
N ALA A 98 10.13 0.01 0.14
CA ALA A 98 9.97 0.22 -1.29
C ALA A 98 8.67 0.96 -1.63
N THR A 99 7.57 0.69 -0.92
CA THR A 99 6.30 1.43 -1.07
C THR A 99 6.49 2.91 -0.73
N ALA A 100 7.05 3.21 0.44
CA ALA A 100 7.32 4.57 0.88
C ALA A 100 8.30 5.28 -0.07
N GLY A 101 9.35 4.58 -0.49
CA GLY A 101 10.35 5.09 -1.44
C GLY A 101 9.76 5.39 -2.81
N GLY A 102 8.91 4.50 -3.35
CA GLY A 102 8.24 4.69 -4.63
C GLY A 102 7.30 5.90 -4.61
N VAL A 103 6.47 6.03 -3.58
CA VAL A 103 5.60 7.21 -3.40
C VAL A 103 6.42 8.48 -3.25
N TYR A 104 7.46 8.45 -2.42
CA TYR A 104 8.32 9.61 -2.22
C TYR A 104 9.03 10.02 -3.51
N ALA A 105 9.59 9.07 -4.26
CA ALA A 105 10.27 9.33 -5.52
C ALA A 105 9.35 10.03 -6.53
N VAL A 106 8.14 9.51 -6.74
CA VAL A 106 7.15 10.12 -7.65
C VAL A 106 6.66 11.47 -7.12
N GLY A 107 6.30 11.54 -5.84
CA GLY A 107 5.80 12.77 -5.24
C GLY A 107 6.84 13.90 -5.20
N SER A 108 8.12 13.55 -5.15
CA SER A 108 9.26 14.49 -5.18
C SER A 108 9.68 14.92 -6.59
N MET A 109 9.02 14.41 -7.65
CA MET A 109 9.27 14.88 -9.00
C MET A 109 8.70 16.29 -9.20
N GLY A 110 9.55 17.20 -9.68
CA GLY A 110 9.20 18.61 -9.88
C GLY A 110 9.53 19.48 -8.68
N ASP A 111 8.74 20.55 -8.48
CA ASP A 111 9.00 21.58 -7.47
C ASP A 111 8.32 21.28 -6.12
N GLN A 112 7.89 20.04 -5.89
CA GLN A 112 7.20 19.64 -4.65
C GLN A 112 8.12 18.76 -3.81
N ARG A 113 8.24 19.05 -2.51
CA ARG A 113 9.00 18.24 -1.56
C ARG A 113 8.12 17.83 -0.39
N GLY A 114 8.02 16.53 -0.14
CA GLY A 114 7.41 15.95 1.05
C GLY A 114 8.44 15.42 2.03
N SER A 115 7.98 14.93 3.18
CA SER A 115 8.83 14.24 4.16
C SER A 115 8.76 12.73 3.98
N PHE A 116 9.91 12.09 3.74
CA PHE A 116 9.99 10.63 3.67
C PHE A 116 9.53 9.97 4.98
N SER A 117 9.83 10.56 6.14
CA SER A 117 9.36 10.05 7.43
C SER A 117 7.85 10.07 7.55
N ALA A 118 7.19 11.12 7.05
CA ALA A 118 5.72 11.19 7.02
C ALA A 118 5.13 10.16 6.05
N THR A 119 5.75 9.97 4.88
CA THR A 119 5.39 8.90 3.93
C THR A 119 5.51 7.52 4.58
N MET A 120 6.62 7.23 5.27
CA MET A 120 6.86 5.93 5.90
C MET A 120 5.91 5.67 7.07
N LEU A 121 5.61 6.68 7.90
CA LEU A 121 4.56 6.60 8.91
C LEU A 121 3.19 6.30 8.29
N GLY A 122 2.87 6.97 7.18
CA GLY A 122 1.67 6.71 6.41
C GLY A 122 1.59 5.26 5.91
N THR A 123 2.68 4.72 5.37
CA THR A 123 2.80 3.31 4.97
C THR A 123 2.52 2.38 6.15
N GLY A 124 3.12 2.66 7.31
CA GLY A 124 2.93 1.86 8.52
C GLY A 124 1.48 1.86 9.02
N VAL A 125 0.83 3.03 9.06
CA VAL A 125 -0.60 3.14 9.41
C VAL A 125 -1.46 2.38 8.41
N GLY A 126 -1.19 2.52 7.11
CA GLY A 126 -1.91 1.78 6.06
C GLY A 126 -1.78 0.27 6.21
N ALA A 127 -0.57 -0.23 6.50
CA ALA A 127 -0.31 -1.64 6.77
C ALA A 127 -1.01 -2.13 8.06
N GLY A 128 -1.04 -1.31 9.11
CA GLY A 128 -1.76 -1.61 10.35
C GLY A 128 -3.27 -1.74 10.13
N VAL A 129 -3.87 -0.82 9.36
CA VAL A 129 -5.28 -0.90 8.96
C VAL A 129 -5.55 -2.16 8.14
N ALA A 130 -4.67 -2.46 7.17
CA ALA A 130 -4.76 -3.69 6.39
C ALA A 130 -4.77 -4.93 7.29
N TRP A 131 -3.86 -5.01 8.26
CA TRP A 131 -3.78 -6.11 9.22
C TRP A 131 -5.05 -6.25 10.08
N VAL A 132 -5.63 -5.14 10.54
CA VAL A 132 -6.90 -5.17 11.28
C VAL A 132 -8.04 -5.67 10.41
N LEU A 133 -8.14 -5.21 9.15
CA LEU A 133 -9.17 -5.66 8.20
C LEU A 133 -8.99 -7.14 7.86
N ASP A 134 -7.76 -7.59 7.67
CA ASP A 134 -7.39 -9.00 7.49
C ASP A 134 -7.95 -9.88 8.61
N ARG A 135 -7.74 -9.46 9.86
CA ARG A 135 -8.13 -10.24 11.03
C ARG A 135 -9.61 -10.17 11.37
N THR A 136 -10.32 -9.14 10.92
CA THR A 136 -11.74 -8.89 11.28
C THR A 136 -12.72 -9.26 10.18
N LEU A 137 -12.36 -9.07 8.92
CA LEU A 137 -13.25 -9.28 7.77
C LEU A 137 -12.92 -10.55 6.98
N PHE A 138 -11.70 -11.07 7.14
CA PHE A 138 -11.15 -12.13 6.30
C PHE A 138 -10.69 -13.35 7.10
N SER A 139 -11.10 -13.46 8.37
CA SER A 139 -10.73 -14.58 9.26
C SER A 139 -11.32 -15.93 8.84
N ASP A 140 -12.50 -15.94 8.20
CA ASP A 140 -13.26 -17.16 7.84
C ASP A 140 -13.37 -17.36 6.32
N ILE A 141 -12.27 -17.15 5.57
CA ILE A 141 -12.27 -17.40 4.13
C ILE A 141 -12.13 -18.90 3.83
N ASP A 142 -13.26 -19.55 3.54
CA ASP A 142 -13.31 -20.95 3.08
C ASP A 142 -12.65 -21.18 1.71
N ASP A 143 -12.21 -22.41 1.41
CA ASP A 143 -11.61 -22.81 0.12
C ASP A 143 -12.60 -22.91 -1.06
N THR A 144 -13.79 -22.30 -0.95
CA THR A 144 -14.79 -22.27 -2.01
C THR A 144 -14.47 -21.27 -3.12
N ALA A 145 -15.14 -21.36 -4.28
CA ALA A 145 -15.00 -20.36 -5.35
C ALA A 145 -15.36 -18.93 -4.88
N SER A 146 -16.26 -18.78 -3.91
CA SER A 146 -16.51 -17.50 -3.21
C SER A 146 -15.30 -17.05 -2.40
N GLY A 147 -14.66 -17.96 -1.67
CA GLY A 147 -13.43 -17.65 -0.93
C GLY A 147 -12.28 -17.20 -1.83
N SER A 148 -12.14 -17.77 -3.03
CA SER A 148 -11.12 -17.31 -3.99
C SER A 148 -11.22 -15.81 -4.33
N ARG A 149 -12.45 -15.27 -4.44
CA ARG A 149 -12.69 -13.85 -4.72
C ARG A 149 -12.40 -12.98 -3.52
N THR A 150 -12.77 -13.47 -2.33
CA THR A 150 -12.47 -12.80 -1.07
C THR A 150 -10.96 -12.72 -0.83
N ARG A 151 -10.19 -13.76 -1.19
CA ARG A 151 -8.71 -13.75 -1.16
C ARG A 151 -8.12 -12.70 -2.10
N TRP A 152 -8.69 -12.54 -3.30
CA TRP A 152 -8.27 -11.47 -4.22
C TRP A 152 -8.53 -10.08 -3.64
N ALA A 153 -9.71 -9.84 -3.07
CA ALA A 153 -10.04 -8.56 -2.43
C ALA A 153 -9.13 -8.27 -1.23
N GLN A 154 -8.89 -9.28 -0.38
CA GLN A 154 -7.95 -9.23 0.74
C GLN A 154 -6.54 -8.88 0.27
N THR A 155 -6.03 -9.56 -0.76
CA THR A 155 -4.70 -9.33 -1.32
C THR A 155 -4.57 -7.91 -1.87
N LEU A 156 -5.59 -7.44 -2.60
CA LEU A 156 -5.62 -6.08 -3.13
C LEU A 156 -5.62 -5.04 -2.01
N LEU A 157 -6.43 -5.22 -0.96
CA LEU A 157 -6.46 -4.30 0.18
C LEU A 157 -5.13 -4.28 0.92
N ASN A 158 -4.54 -5.45 1.18
CA ASN A 158 -3.25 -5.58 1.85
C ASN A 158 -2.10 -4.94 1.04
N SER A 159 -2.21 -4.93 -0.29
CA SER A 159 -1.23 -4.27 -1.17
C SER A 159 -1.47 -2.76 -1.33
N LEU A 160 -2.74 -2.33 -1.40
CA LEU A 160 -3.10 -0.94 -1.70
C LEU A 160 -3.07 -0.03 -0.48
N LEU A 161 -3.52 -0.50 0.68
CA LEU A 161 -3.64 0.34 1.88
C LEU A 161 -2.30 0.94 2.34
N PRO A 162 -1.18 0.20 2.34
CA PRO A 162 0.14 0.80 2.61
C PRO A 162 0.48 1.92 1.62
N SER A 163 0.16 1.75 0.33
CA SER A 163 0.45 2.76 -0.69
C SER A 163 -0.46 3.99 -0.59
N ILE A 164 -1.73 3.80 -0.22
CA ILE A 164 -2.68 4.90 0.05
C ILE A 164 -2.21 5.67 1.29
N GLY A 165 -1.85 4.96 2.36
CA GLY A 165 -1.31 5.57 3.57
C GLY A 165 -0.04 6.38 3.29
N ALA A 166 0.89 5.81 2.52
CA ALA A 166 2.11 6.49 2.07
C ALA A 166 1.81 7.79 1.31
N THR A 167 0.87 7.72 0.38
CA THR A 167 0.42 8.86 -0.44
C THR A 167 -0.19 9.97 0.44
N ILE A 168 -1.01 9.61 1.43
CA ILE A 168 -1.55 10.57 2.40
C ILE A 168 -0.43 11.19 3.24
N GLY A 169 0.53 10.38 3.70
CA GLY A 169 1.70 10.83 4.46
C GLY A 169 2.56 11.83 3.69
N PHE A 170 2.85 11.53 2.41
CA PHE A 170 3.57 12.44 1.53
C PHE A 170 2.79 13.75 1.34
N ASN A 171 1.52 13.66 0.93
CA ASN A 171 0.73 14.83 0.56
C ASN A 171 0.34 15.72 1.76
N SER A 172 0.31 15.17 2.97
CA SER A 172 0.09 15.94 4.20
C SER A 172 1.32 16.76 4.62
N SER A 173 2.52 16.34 4.20
CA SER A 173 3.79 16.99 4.55
C SER A 173 4.37 17.88 3.43
N ARG A 174 3.76 17.87 2.24
CA ARG A 174 4.28 18.55 1.05
C ARG A 174 4.36 20.07 1.17
N ARG A 175 5.40 20.62 0.55
CA ARG A 175 5.71 22.04 0.41
C ARG A 175 6.31 22.29 -0.98
N PHE A 176 6.36 23.56 -1.38
CA PHE A 176 7.25 24.01 -2.46
C PHE A 176 8.72 23.96 -1.99
#